data_AF-A0A2S0KRI2-F1
#
_entry.id   AF-A0A2S0KRI2-F1
#
_cell.length_a   1.000
_cell.length_b   1.000
_cell.length_c   1.000
_cell.angle_alpha   90.00
_cell.angle_beta   90.00
_cell.angle_gamma   90.00
#
_symmetry.space_group_name_H-M   'P 1'
#
loop_
_entity.id
_entity.type
_entity.pdbx_description
1 polymer ?
#
loop_
_entity_poly.entity_id
_entity_poly.type
_entity_poly.pdbx_seq_one_letter_code
_entity_poly.pdbx_strand_id
1 'polypeptide(L)'
;MKRLAAASAGRAREWLCAPAGNDFGIAGFRCWKFWAVLAFYLGGFLLLVRDPFFLRGGAFSYQQGMVTLLLAFVIVAALCWEMMLFGPPRGANLLLQFMMCLPAFLFVARITVAPSMPPADVGVISLTVDGIGKFRQWLGIGRLLEYIPFWIRDLFANWQVTLFFMVVMGALSFRRTGVRLSLLVLLLAVEFFAVFAGRGSAPDWLLGGTICLLAGMGLQFCRCDRIVYYENVVDRLSAAPCDESALRAILRIAAQGREDGRVSEEGVRRIVKSEYGSLGNFSAAEFGCIASELTGRILYEYRIMHLSGGADGVFLIPAPNLCRCETLLGGLSVWPRVIFTLLAAVVWVLLPVDLIPDSIPFVGALDDVTVTILSGIVLRNAMENSR
;
A
#
# COMPACT_ATOMS: atom_id res chain seq x y z
N MET A 1 1.07 -10.16 38.77
CA MET A 1 0.21 -9.65 37.68
C MET A 1 0.95 -9.45 36.35
N LYS A 2 1.92 -8.53 36.20
CA LYS A 2 2.67 -8.35 34.92
C LYS A 2 3.38 -9.61 34.39
N ARG A 3 3.94 -10.47 35.26
CA ARG A 3 4.58 -11.74 34.87
C ARG A 3 3.60 -12.80 34.34
N LEU A 4 2.35 -12.79 34.80
CA LEU A 4 1.30 -13.73 34.35
C LEU A 4 0.73 -13.29 32.99
N ALA A 5 0.56 -11.99 32.77
CA ALA A 5 0.20 -11.41 31.48
C ALA A 5 1.29 -11.67 30.42
N ALA A 6 2.57 -11.53 30.78
CA ALA A 6 3.68 -11.84 29.88
C ALA A 6 3.78 -13.35 29.56
N ALA A 7 3.52 -14.23 30.53
CA ALA A 7 3.55 -15.68 30.33
C ALA A 7 2.36 -16.22 29.52
N SER A 8 1.18 -15.58 29.62
CA SER A 8 0.01 -15.89 28.79
C SER A 8 0.18 -15.36 27.37
N ALA A 9 0.71 -14.15 27.19
CA ALA A 9 1.04 -13.60 25.88
C ALA A 9 2.12 -14.43 25.16
N GLY A 10 3.16 -14.90 25.88
CA GLY A 10 4.19 -15.78 25.33
C GLY A 10 3.62 -17.10 24.79
N ARG A 11 2.76 -17.78 25.58
CA ARG A 11 2.10 -19.03 25.17
C ARG A 11 1.08 -18.83 24.04
N ALA A 12 0.31 -17.74 24.07
CA ALA A 12 -0.60 -17.40 22.99
C ALA A 12 0.14 -17.20 21.66
N ARG A 13 1.32 -16.57 21.72
CA ARG A 13 2.19 -16.39 20.55
C ARG A 13 2.75 -17.72 20.05
N GLU A 14 3.16 -18.63 20.94
CA GLU A 14 3.58 -19.97 20.55
C GLU A 14 2.46 -20.77 19.87
N TRP A 15 1.22 -20.68 20.34
CA TRP A 15 0.10 -21.42 19.76
C TRP A 15 -0.39 -20.85 18.43
N LEU A 16 -0.34 -19.53 18.25
CA LEU A 16 -0.74 -18.87 17.00
C LEU A 16 0.38 -18.85 15.95
N CYS A 17 1.64 -18.84 16.39
CA CYS A 17 2.82 -18.83 15.52
C CYS A 17 3.48 -20.21 15.37
N ALA A 18 2.91 -21.28 15.95
CA ALA A 18 3.33 -22.65 15.65
C ALA A 18 3.21 -22.87 14.13
N PRO A 19 4.33 -23.11 13.42
CA PRO A 19 4.34 -23.01 11.97
C PRO A 19 3.63 -24.23 11.39
N ALA A 20 2.41 -24.02 10.89
CA ALA A 20 1.85 -24.85 9.84
C ALA A 20 2.64 -24.59 8.54
N GLY A 21 3.84 -25.17 8.46
CA GLY A 21 4.52 -25.56 7.22
C GLY A 21 4.87 -24.51 6.17
N ASN A 22 4.72 -23.21 6.42
CA ASN A 22 5.18 -22.20 5.47
C ASN A 22 5.87 -21.02 6.14
N ASP A 23 7.19 -20.93 5.90
CA ASP A 23 8.03 -19.77 6.14
C ASP A 23 7.56 -18.57 5.28
N PHE A 24 6.45 -17.94 5.63
CA PHE A 24 5.96 -16.77 4.92
C PHE A 24 6.60 -15.48 5.46
N GLY A 25 7.41 -14.84 4.62
CA GLY A 25 8.09 -13.57 4.91
C GLY A 25 9.50 -13.71 5.47
N ILE A 26 10.12 -12.57 5.74
CA ILE A 26 11.49 -12.47 6.23
C ILE A 26 11.44 -12.23 7.74
N ALA A 27 11.74 -13.28 8.49
CA ALA A 27 11.67 -13.27 9.95
C ALA A 27 12.79 -12.43 10.62
N GLY A 28 13.90 -12.18 9.90
CA GLY A 28 15.02 -11.37 10.40
C GLY A 28 16.32 -11.58 9.62
N PHE A 29 17.39 -10.91 10.05
CA PHE A 29 18.72 -10.92 9.40
C PHE A 29 19.39 -12.31 9.31
N ARG A 30 18.95 -13.26 10.14
CA ARG A 30 19.47 -14.63 10.15
C ARG A 30 18.81 -15.53 9.10
N CYS A 31 17.70 -15.08 8.50
CA CYS A 31 17.02 -15.83 7.46
C CYS A 31 17.79 -15.73 6.14
N TRP A 32 18.03 -16.84 5.45
CA TRP A 32 18.70 -16.83 4.14
C TRP A 32 17.92 -16.00 3.10
N LYS A 33 16.58 -15.98 3.20
CA LYS A 33 15.70 -15.20 2.31
C LYS A 33 16.02 -13.70 2.37
N PHE A 34 16.44 -13.18 3.53
CA PHE A 34 16.85 -11.78 3.68
C PHE A 34 18.00 -11.45 2.74
N TRP A 35 19.06 -12.26 2.76
CA TRP A 35 20.25 -12.05 1.93
C TRP A 35 19.96 -12.24 0.45
N ALA A 36 19.11 -13.21 0.11
CA ALA A 36 18.66 -13.41 -1.26
C ALA A 36 17.90 -12.18 -1.80
N VAL A 37 16.93 -11.65 -1.04
CA VAL A 37 16.17 -10.46 -1.45
C VAL A 37 17.08 -9.23 -1.54
N LEU A 38 17.99 -9.04 -0.58
CA LEU A 38 18.96 -7.95 -0.63
C LEU A 38 19.84 -8.03 -1.89
N ALA A 39 20.32 -9.22 -2.23
CA ALA A 39 21.10 -9.46 -3.44
C ALA A 39 20.28 -9.17 -4.71
N PHE A 40 19.00 -9.53 -4.75
CA PHE A 40 18.12 -9.21 -5.88
C PHE A 40 17.88 -7.70 -6.03
N TYR A 41 17.64 -6.96 -4.94
CA TYR A 41 17.46 -5.52 -5.02
C TYR A 41 18.75 -4.78 -5.41
N LEU A 42 19.90 -5.18 -4.85
CA LEU A 42 21.20 -4.62 -5.25
C LEU A 42 21.55 -4.99 -6.69
N GLY A 43 21.34 -6.25 -7.09
CA GLY A 43 21.57 -6.72 -8.45
C GLY A 43 20.68 -5.99 -9.44
N GLY A 44 19.38 -5.85 -9.14
CA GLY A 44 18.44 -5.08 -9.95
C GLY A 44 18.84 -3.62 -10.09
N PHE A 45 19.29 -2.99 -9.00
CA PHE A 45 19.83 -1.63 -9.04
C PHE A 45 21.07 -1.53 -9.93
N LEU A 46 22.04 -2.43 -9.78
CA LEU A 46 23.27 -2.42 -10.58
C LEU A 46 22.99 -2.64 -12.07
N LEU A 47 22.06 -3.54 -12.42
CA LEU A 47 21.64 -3.77 -13.80
C LEU A 47 20.98 -2.51 -14.40
N LEU A 48 20.12 -1.84 -13.63
CA LEU A 48 19.47 -0.60 -14.09
C LEU A 48 20.45 0.56 -14.20
N VAL A 49 21.42 0.71 -13.29
CA VAL A 49 22.49 1.73 -13.40
C VAL A 49 23.34 1.53 -14.67
N ARG A 50 23.51 0.28 -15.11
CA ARG A 50 24.24 -0.07 -16.32
C ARG A 50 23.42 0.07 -17.60
N ASP A 51 22.12 0.38 -17.50
CA ASP A 51 21.29 0.63 -18.67
C ASP A 51 21.84 1.85 -19.44
N PRO A 52 22.04 1.75 -20.77
CA PRO A 52 22.56 2.84 -21.59
C PRO A 52 21.77 4.15 -21.45
N PHE A 53 20.51 4.10 -21.06
CA PHE A 53 19.69 5.27 -20.79
C PHE A 53 20.25 6.16 -19.68
N PHE A 54 20.88 5.58 -18.66
CA PHE A 54 21.44 6.32 -17.52
C PHE A 54 22.93 6.64 -17.69
N LEU A 55 23.57 6.16 -18.76
CA LEU A 55 25.00 6.35 -19.00
C LEU A 55 25.23 7.49 -20.01
N ARG A 56 25.95 8.53 -19.58
CA ARG A 56 26.45 9.60 -20.46
C ARG A 56 27.96 9.64 -20.42
N GLY A 57 28.61 9.43 -21.57
CA GLY A 57 30.07 9.40 -21.66
C GLY A 57 30.72 8.31 -20.80
N GLY A 58 30.02 7.21 -20.53
CA GLY A 58 30.49 6.11 -19.67
C GLY A 58 30.28 6.32 -18.16
N ALA A 59 29.77 7.48 -17.74
CA ALA A 59 29.44 7.76 -16.35
C ALA A 59 27.92 7.77 -16.12
N PHE A 60 27.49 7.34 -14.92
CA PHE A 60 26.10 7.40 -14.51
C PHE A 60 25.64 8.86 -14.33
N SER A 61 24.54 9.24 -14.98
CA SER A 61 23.93 10.57 -14.87
C SER A 61 22.42 10.44 -14.69
N TYR A 62 21.93 10.78 -13.50
CA TYR A 62 20.50 10.88 -13.25
C TYR A 62 20.00 12.25 -13.66
N GLN A 63 19.17 12.31 -14.69
CA GLN A 63 18.71 13.57 -15.31
C GLN A 63 17.25 13.88 -15.08
N GLN A 64 16.59 13.11 -14.23
CA GLN A 64 15.15 13.17 -14.14
C GLN A 64 14.67 14.14 -13.08
N GLY A 65 13.45 14.60 -13.32
CA GLY A 65 12.73 15.48 -12.44
C GLY A 65 12.45 14.86 -11.07
N MET A 66 12.30 15.73 -10.09
CA MET A 66 11.91 15.38 -8.71
C MET A 66 10.56 14.66 -8.67
N VAL A 67 9.68 14.95 -9.64
CA VAL A 67 8.36 14.31 -9.80
C VAL A 67 8.49 12.80 -10.00
N THR A 68 9.47 12.34 -10.79
CA THR A 68 9.65 10.91 -11.06
C THR A 68 10.16 10.15 -9.83
N LEU A 69 11.05 10.79 -9.05
CA LEU A 69 11.48 10.26 -7.75
C LEU A 69 10.32 10.18 -6.78
N LEU A 70 9.50 11.23 -6.70
CA LEU A 70 8.32 11.25 -5.84
C LEU A 70 7.31 10.16 -6.24
N LEU A 71 7.07 9.98 -7.54
CA LEU A 71 6.20 8.93 -8.07
C LEU A 71 6.66 7.54 -7.64
N ALA A 72 7.93 7.21 -7.88
CA ALA A 72 8.48 5.92 -7.47
C ALA A 72 8.41 5.71 -5.95
N PHE A 73 8.72 6.75 -5.17
CA PHE A 73 8.60 6.67 -3.71
C PHE A 73 7.15 6.40 -3.29
N VAL A 74 6.17 7.10 -3.87
CA VAL A 74 4.76 6.90 -3.57
C VAL A 74 4.31 5.47 -3.92
N ILE A 75 4.72 4.95 -5.06
CA ILE A 75 4.39 3.57 -5.46
C ILE A 75 4.96 2.57 -4.44
N VAL A 76 6.24 2.70 -4.11
CA VAL A 76 6.90 1.81 -3.14
C VAL A 76 6.27 1.95 -1.76
N ALA A 77 6.06 3.17 -1.27
CA ALA A 77 5.45 3.45 0.03
C ALA A 77 4.01 2.88 0.11
N ALA A 78 3.23 3.00 -0.97
CA ALA A 78 1.89 2.41 -1.03
C ALA A 78 1.95 0.88 -0.96
N LEU A 79 2.84 0.23 -1.70
CA LEU A 79 2.95 -1.23 -1.68
C LEU A 79 3.50 -1.77 -0.35
N CYS A 80 4.52 -1.12 0.21
CA CYS A 80 5.22 -1.55 1.41
C CYS A 80 4.50 -1.20 2.71
N TRP A 81 3.97 0.02 2.83
CA TRP A 81 3.53 0.57 4.12
C TRP A 81 2.03 0.74 4.21
N GLU A 82 1.36 1.11 3.12
CA GLU A 82 -0.09 1.20 3.10
C GLU A 82 -0.74 -0.17 2.92
N MET A 83 -0.32 -0.91 1.89
CA MET A 83 -0.88 -2.23 1.56
C MET A 83 -0.20 -3.37 2.32
N MET A 84 0.95 -3.09 2.98
CA MET A 84 1.72 -4.06 3.79
C MET A 84 1.93 -5.41 3.09
N LEU A 85 2.27 -5.40 1.80
CA LEU A 85 2.46 -6.62 1.00
C LEU A 85 3.77 -7.36 1.32
N PHE A 86 4.71 -6.68 2.01
CA PHE A 86 6.12 -7.09 2.13
C PHE A 86 6.61 -7.18 3.58
N GLY A 87 5.74 -7.55 4.51
CA GLY A 87 6.11 -7.62 5.93
C GLY A 87 5.83 -6.32 6.71
N PRO A 88 5.73 -6.39 8.05
CA PRO A 88 5.59 -5.21 8.88
C PRO A 88 6.84 -4.32 8.73
N PRO A 89 6.71 -2.98 8.74
CA PRO A 89 7.81 -2.04 8.51
C PRO A 89 8.70 -1.91 9.76
N ARG A 90 9.32 -3.01 10.19
CA ARG A 90 10.20 -3.10 11.36
C ARG A 90 11.41 -3.99 11.06
N GLY A 91 12.55 -3.69 11.67
CA GLY A 91 13.77 -4.51 11.59
C GLY A 91 14.26 -4.76 10.17
N ALA A 92 14.52 -6.03 9.84
CA ALA A 92 15.06 -6.45 8.54
C ALA A 92 14.14 -6.11 7.34
N ASN A 93 12.82 -6.20 7.53
CA ASN A 93 11.84 -5.85 6.49
C ASN A 93 11.90 -4.37 6.15
N LEU A 94 12.05 -3.49 7.15
CA LEU A 94 12.16 -2.06 6.92
C LEU A 94 13.38 -1.71 6.05
N LEU A 95 14.52 -2.33 6.32
CA LEU A 95 15.72 -2.15 5.52
C LEU A 95 15.50 -2.57 4.07
N LEU A 96 14.87 -3.73 3.84
CA LEU A 96 14.57 -4.22 2.49
C LEU A 96 13.56 -3.33 1.75
N GLN A 97 12.57 -2.79 2.45
CA GLN A 97 11.61 -1.84 1.87
C GLN A 97 12.30 -0.56 1.40
N PHE A 98 13.25 -0.01 2.18
CA PHE A 98 14.07 1.12 1.73
C PHE A 98 15.02 0.74 0.59
N MET A 99 15.61 -0.45 0.62
CA MET A 99 16.46 -0.93 -0.46
C MET A 99 15.69 -1.12 -1.77
N MET A 100 14.41 -1.50 -1.71
CA MET A 100 13.53 -1.61 -2.87
C MET A 100 13.32 -0.26 -3.58
N CYS A 101 13.40 0.87 -2.86
CA CYS A 101 13.30 2.20 -3.47
C CYS A 101 14.37 2.43 -4.53
N LEU A 102 15.61 1.96 -4.32
CA LEU A 102 16.73 2.21 -5.23
C LEU A 102 16.48 1.69 -6.66
N PRO A 103 16.23 0.38 -6.89
CA PRO A 103 15.87 -0.12 -8.22
C PRO A 103 14.53 0.43 -8.70
N ALA A 104 13.55 0.66 -7.82
CA ALA A 104 12.26 1.21 -8.22
C ALA A 104 12.37 2.64 -8.79
N PHE A 105 13.24 3.49 -8.22
CA PHE A 105 13.50 4.82 -8.77
C PHE A 105 13.99 4.74 -10.21
N LEU A 106 14.97 3.88 -10.49
CA LEU A 106 15.53 3.71 -11.84
C LEU A 106 14.56 3.02 -12.80
N PHE A 107 13.73 2.11 -12.32
CA PHE A 107 12.70 1.46 -13.12
C PHE A 107 11.63 2.47 -13.56
N VAL A 108 11.01 3.18 -12.61
CA VAL A 108 9.98 4.20 -12.89
C VAL A 108 10.57 5.32 -13.76
N ALA A 109 11.81 5.69 -13.48
CA ALA A 109 12.58 6.60 -14.31
C ALA A 109 12.61 6.16 -15.77
N ARG A 110 13.01 4.92 -16.02
CA ARG A 110 13.20 4.41 -17.37
C ARG A 110 11.90 4.30 -18.17
N ILE A 111 10.78 4.00 -17.52
CA ILE A 111 9.49 3.81 -18.20
C ILE A 111 8.74 5.13 -18.43
N THR A 112 8.92 6.14 -17.59
CA THR A 112 8.13 7.39 -17.66
C THR A 112 8.72 8.45 -18.59
N VAL A 113 9.98 8.31 -18.99
CA VAL A 113 10.69 9.34 -19.77
C VAL A 113 11.15 8.76 -21.10
N ALA A 114 10.76 9.42 -22.19
CA ALA A 114 11.33 9.15 -23.51
C ALA A 114 12.85 9.37 -23.48
N PRO A 115 13.66 8.56 -24.18
CA PRO A 115 15.11 8.75 -24.25
C PRO A 115 15.37 10.20 -24.61
N SER A 116 16.12 10.90 -23.75
CA SER A 116 16.46 12.31 -23.93
C SER A 116 16.94 12.49 -25.37
N MET A 117 16.10 13.10 -26.22
CA MET A 117 16.48 13.41 -27.59
C MET A 117 17.77 14.23 -27.52
N PRO A 118 18.81 13.92 -28.31
CA PRO A 118 19.80 14.95 -28.62
C PRO A 118 19.01 16.15 -29.18
N PRO A 119 19.47 17.40 -28.96
CA PRO A 119 18.76 18.58 -29.43
C PRO A 119 18.42 18.37 -30.91
N ALA A 120 17.11 18.33 -31.20
CA ALA A 120 16.65 17.94 -32.52
C ALA A 120 17.04 19.04 -33.51
N ASP A 121 17.91 18.69 -34.45
CA ASP A 121 17.96 19.40 -35.71
C ASP A 121 16.57 19.33 -36.36
N VAL A 122 16.11 20.53 -36.68
CA VAL A 122 14.88 21.00 -37.33
C VAL A 122 14.18 19.95 -38.21
N GLY A 123 12.85 19.81 -38.03
CA GLY A 123 12.04 19.24 -39.10
C GLY A 123 10.54 19.13 -38.86
N VAL A 124 10.09 18.48 -37.77
CA VAL A 124 8.69 18.01 -37.72
C VAL A 124 7.98 18.19 -36.38
N ILE A 125 8.67 18.63 -35.32
CA ILE A 125 8.06 18.89 -33.98
C ILE A 125 7.77 20.39 -33.75
N SER A 126 7.90 21.24 -34.78
CA SER A 126 7.62 22.67 -34.63
C SER A 126 6.14 22.99 -34.44
N LEU A 127 5.21 22.14 -34.90
CA LEU A 127 3.78 22.48 -34.87
C LEU A 127 3.15 22.45 -33.47
N THR A 128 3.67 21.64 -32.55
CA THR A 128 3.20 21.60 -31.15
C THR A 128 4.03 22.48 -30.22
N VAL A 129 5.31 22.69 -30.53
CA VAL A 129 6.22 23.57 -29.76
C VAL A 129 5.91 25.06 -30.03
N ASP A 130 5.47 25.42 -31.24
CA ASP A 130 5.08 26.80 -31.57
C ASP A 130 3.76 27.22 -30.90
N GLY A 131 2.85 26.28 -30.63
CA GLY A 131 1.61 26.55 -29.88
C GLY A 131 1.88 26.92 -28.41
N ILE A 132 2.84 26.24 -27.78
CA ILE A 132 3.21 26.45 -26.37
C ILE A 132 4.11 27.68 -26.21
N GLY A 133 5.02 27.94 -27.16
CA GLY A 133 5.81 29.18 -27.20
C GLY A 133 4.92 30.43 -27.27
N LYS A 134 3.86 30.37 -28.10
CA LYS A 134 2.86 31.43 -28.21
C LYS A 134 1.98 31.54 -26.96
N PHE A 135 1.57 30.43 -26.33
CA PHE A 135 0.77 30.46 -25.09
C PHE A 135 1.57 31.04 -23.89
N ARG A 136 2.87 30.73 -23.83
CA ARG A 136 3.81 31.22 -22.80
C ARG A 136 4.13 32.71 -22.94
N GLN A 137 4.16 33.23 -24.17
CA GLN A 137 4.26 34.66 -24.45
C GLN A 137 2.91 35.39 -24.25
N TRP A 138 1.79 34.76 -24.56
CA TRP A 138 0.45 35.36 -24.49
C TRP A 138 0.00 35.66 -23.05
N LEU A 139 0.37 34.83 -22.06
CA LEU A 139 0.02 35.06 -20.65
C LEU A 139 1.05 35.88 -19.85
N GLY A 140 2.18 36.31 -20.43
CA GLY A 140 3.21 37.06 -19.69
C GLY A 140 3.87 36.31 -18.52
N ILE A 141 3.64 35.00 -18.39
CA ILE A 141 4.08 34.14 -17.25
C ILE A 141 5.61 33.91 -17.25
N GLY A 142 6.31 34.28 -18.32
CA GLY A 142 7.78 34.17 -18.41
C GLY A 142 8.53 34.80 -17.23
N ARG A 143 8.04 35.94 -16.70
CA ARG A 143 8.62 36.61 -15.51
C ARG A 143 8.13 36.03 -14.18
N LEU A 144 6.93 35.44 -14.14
CA LEU A 144 6.39 34.78 -12.93
C LEU A 144 7.09 33.46 -12.65
N LEU A 145 7.50 32.73 -13.70
CA LEU A 145 8.24 31.47 -13.61
C LEU A 145 9.65 31.60 -13.01
N GLU A 146 10.24 32.80 -12.96
CA GLU A 146 11.52 33.04 -12.26
C GLU A 146 11.38 33.06 -10.73
N TYR A 147 10.21 33.43 -10.22
CA TYR A 147 9.90 33.41 -8.78
C TYR A 147 9.37 32.05 -8.30
N ILE A 148 9.00 31.16 -9.23
CA ILE A 148 8.48 29.84 -8.90
C ILE A 148 9.65 28.91 -8.56
N PRO A 149 9.68 28.32 -7.35
CA PRO A 149 10.79 27.46 -6.95
C PRO A 149 10.88 26.21 -7.83
N PHE A 150 12.11 25.71 -8.02
CA PHE A 150 12.46 24.81 -9.14
C PHE A 150 11.61 23.53 -9.24
N TRP A 151 11.21 22.96 -8.11
CA TRP A 151 10.34 21.79 -7.99
C TRP A 151 8.96 21.98 -8.64
N ILE A 152 8.38 23.18 -8.58
CA ILE A 152 7.11 23.49 -9.24
C ILE A 152 7.34 23.67 -10.75
N ARG A 153 8.47 24.26 -11.15
CA ARG A 153 8.82 24.42 -12.57
C ARG A 153 9.00 23.06 -13.27
N ASP A 154 9.56 22.09 -12.56
CA ASP A 154 9.76 20.72 -13.04
C ASP A 154 8.44 19.98 -13.30
N LEU A 155 7.41 20.26 -12.48
CA LEU A 155 6.05 19.73 -12.64
C LEU A 155 5.41 20.14 -13.99
N PHE A 156 5.66 21.37 -14.45
CA PHE A 156 5.17 21.86 -15.74
C PHE A 156 6.09 21.51 -16.91
N ALA A 157 7.39 21.32 -16.67
CA ALA A 157 8.35 20.95 -17.71
C ALA A 157 8.09 19.54 -18.26
N ASN A 158 7.71 18.60 -17.38
CA ASN A 158 7.42 17.20 -17.72
C ASN A 158 5.93 16.88 -17.51
N TRP A 159 5.05 17.59 -18.21
CA TRP A 159 3.59 17.49 -18.02
C TRP A 159 3.03 16.06 -18.18
N GLN A 160 3.66 15.23 -19.03
CA GLN A 160 3.27 13.82 -19.21
C GLN A 160 3.51 12.99 -17.95
N VAL A 161 4.69 13.12 -17.34
CA VAL A 161 5.06 12.44 -16.09
C VAL A 161 4.17 12.93 -14.95
N THR A 162 3.89 14.23 -14.92
CA THR A 162 2.94 14.82 -13.97
C THR A 162 1.55 14.23 -14.12
N LEU A 163 1.01 14.13 -15.34
CA LEU A 163 -0.30 13.52 -15.58
C LEU A 163 -0.33 12.05 -15.16
N PHE A 164 0.71 11.28 -15.53
CA PHE A 164 0.84 9.89 -15.09
C PHE A 164 0.87 9.78 -13.56
N PHE A 165 1.60 10.67 -12.89
CA PHE A 165 1.58 10.77 -11.43
C PHE A 165 0.17 11.03 -10.89
N MET A 166 -0.60 11.96 -11.45
CA MET A 166 -1.99 12.21 -11.04
C MET A 166 -2.87 10.95 -11.18
N VAL A 167 -2.74 10.23 -12.30
CA VAL A 167 -3.51 9.00 -12.56
C VAL A 167 -3.14 7.89 -11.57
N VAL A 168 -1.85 7.72 -11.26
CA VAL A 168 -1.38 6.76 -10.26
C VAL A 168 -1.94 7.11 -8.87
N MET A 169 -1.95 8.40 -8.51
CA MET A 169 -2.53 8.86 -7.24
C MET A 169 -4.04 8.60 -7.14
N GLY A 170 -4.78 8.78 -8.24
CA GLY A 170 -6.18 8.41 -8.35
C GLY A 170 -6.39 6.90 -8.21
N ALA A 171 -5.60 6.08 -8.91
CA ALA A 171 -5.67 4.62 -8.85
C ALA A 171 -5.38 4.07 -7.44
N LEU A 172 -4.48 4.70 -6.69
CA LEU A 172 -4.19 4.31 -5.31
C LEU A 172 -5.30 4.71 -4.31
N SER A 173 -6.26 5.55 -4.71
CA SER A 173 -7.32 6.07 -3.84
C SER A 173 -8.55 5.14 -3.71
N PHE A 174 -8.69 4.10 -4.55
CA PHE A 174 -9.80 3.15 -4.47
C PHE A 174 -9.87 2.41 -3.12
N ARG A 175 -11.01 1.88 -2.67
CA ARG A 175 -11.08 1.17 -1.37
C ARG A 175 -10.49 -0.25 -1.39
N ARG A 176 -10.70 -0.98 -2.48
CA ARG A 176 -10.33 -2.40 -2.57
C ARG A 176 -8.87 -2.54 -3.01
N THR A 177 -8.05 -3.20 -2.20
CA THR A 177 -6.62 -3.46 -2.48
C THR A 177 -6.41 -4.14 -3.83
N GLY A 178 -7.29 -5.09 -4.19
CA GLY A 178 -7.22 -5.75 -5.50
C GLY A 178 -7.35 -4.77 -6.67
N VAL A 179 -8.29 -3.83 -6.60
CA VAL A 179 -8.49 -2.82 -7.66
C VAL A 179 -7.28 -1.88 -7.75
N ARG A 180 -6.75 -1.43 -6.60
CA ARG A 180 -5.54 -0.59 -6.57
C ARG A 180 -4.38 -1.27 -7.28
N LEU A 181 -4.12 -2.54 -6.93
CA LEU A 181 -2.98 -3.29 -7.47
C LEU A 181 -3.16 -3.59 -8.96
N SER A 182 -4.37 -3.97 -9.39
CA SER A 182 -4.66 -4.21 -10.81
C SER A 182 -4.46 -2.94 -11.65
N LEU A 183 -4.97 -1.79 -11.19
CA LEU A 183 -4.79 -0.52 -11.91
C LEU A 183 -3.33 -0.08 -11.93
N LEU A 184 -2.63 -0.19 -10.80
CA LEU A 184 -1.21 0.15 -10.72
C LEU A 184 -0.37 -0.70 -11.67
N VAL A 185 -0.59 -2.02 -11.68
CA VAL A 185 0.10 -2.95 -12.59
C VAL A 185 -0.23 -2.62 -14.05
N LEU A 186 -1.49 -2.32 -14.36
CA LEU A 186 -1.91 -1.95 -15.72
C LEU A 186 -1.20 -0.66 -16.19
N LEU A 187 -1.20 0.39 -15.36
CA LEU A 187 -0.56 1.67 -15.68
C LEU A 187 0.95 1.51 -15.91
N LEU A 188 1.62 0.77 -15.02
CA LEU A 188 3.06 0.50 -15.16
C LEU A 188 3.35 -0.40 -16.37
N ALA A 189 2.49 -1.36 -16.69
CA ALA A 189 2.66 -2.24 -17.84
C ALA A 189 2.56 -1.48 -19.16
N VAL A 190 1.61 -0.54 -19.28
CA VAL A 190 1.47 0.29 -20.50
C VAL A 190 2.75 1.07 -20.77
N GLU A 191 3.27 1.79 -19.77
CA GLU A 191 4.53 2.54 -19.91
C GLU A 191 5.74 1.60 -20.14
N PHE A 192 5.77 0.47 -19.46
CA PHE A 192 6.83 -0.53 -19.64
C PHE A 192 6.85 -1.07 -21.07
N PHE A 193 5.70 -1.45 -21.65
CA PHE A 193 5.64 -1.94 -23.03
C PHE A 193 5.90 -0.84 -24.06
N ALA A 194 5.56 0.42 -23.76
CA ALA A 194 5.88 1.55 -24.62
C ALA A 194 7.40 1.72 -24.81
N VAL A 195 8.22 1.37 -23.80
CA VAL A 195 9.68 1.38 -23.91
C VAL A 195 10.19 0.42 -24.99
N PHE A 196 9.57 -0.77 -25.13
CA PHE A 196 9.97 -1.75 -26.15
C PHE A 196 9.49 -1.37 -27.56
N ALA A 197 8.44 -0.56 -27.67
CA ALA A 197 7.98 -0.01 -28.94
C ALA A 197 8.92 1.09 -29.48
N GLY A 198 9.72 1.72 -28.62
CA GLY A 198 10.68 2.75 -28.99
C GLY A 198 11.90 2.20 -29.72
N ARG A 199 12.18 2.70 -30.93
CA ARG A 199 13.42 2.40 -31.67
C ARG A 199 14.60 3.14 -31.02
N GLY A 200 15.42 2.48 -30.20
CA GLY A 200 16.70 3.10 -29.81
C GLY A 200 17.50 2.57 -28.61
N SER A 201 17.03 1.58 -27.85
CA SER A 201 17.82 1.06 -26.71
C SER A 201 17.71 -0.46 -26.60
N ALA A 202 18.83 -1.15 -26.43
CA ALA A 202 18.85 -2.56 -26.06
C ALA A 202 18.21 -2.72 -24.66
N PRO A 203 17.02 -3.35 -24.54
CA PRO A 203 16.26 -3.37 -23.30
C PRO A 203 16.72 -4.49 -22.34
N ASP A 204 17.82 -5.17 -22.63
CA ASP A 204 18.28 -6.36 -21.89
C ASP A 204 18.61 -6.02 -20.43
N TRP A 205 19.22 -4.87 -20.19
CA TRP A 205 19.54 -4.38 -18.84
C TRP A 205 18.29 -3.99 -18.06
N LEU A 206 17.33 -3.33 -18.70
CA LEU A 206 16.01 -3.05 -18.14
C LEU A 206 15.25 -4.34 -17.79
N LEU A 207 15.23 -5.33 -18.68
CA LEU A 207 14.59 -6.62 -18.46
C LEU A 207 15.24 -7.36 -17.27
N GLY A 208 16.57 -7.46 -17.27
CA GLY A 208 17.32 -8.09 -16.17
C GLY A 208 17.06 -7.40 -14.84
N GLY A 209 17.11 -6.05 -14.83
CA GLY A 209 16.81 -5.25 -13.64
C GLY A 209 15.38 -5.44 -13.13
N THR A 210 14.41 -5.49 -14.04
CA THR A 210 12.99 -5.71 -13.72
C THR A 210 12.75 -7.11 -13.18
N ILE A 211 13.35 -8.14 -13.78
CA ILE A 211 13.26 -9.52 -13.30
C ILE A 211 13.86 -9.64 -11.89
N CYS A 212 15.02 -9.04 -11.63
CA CYS A 212 15.61 -9.02 -10.29
C CYS A 212 14.70 -8.31 -9.29
N LEU A 213 14.12 -7.16 -9.64
CA LEU A 213 13.17 -6.44 -8.78
C LEU A 213 11.95 -7.32 -8.44
N LEU A 214 11.32 -7.93 -9.45
CA LEU A 214 10.14 -8.78 -9.27
C LEU A 214 10.48 -10.06 -8.49
N ALA A 215 11.65 -10.67 -8.70
CA ALA A 215 12.12 -11.82 -7.94
C ALA A 215 12.32 -11.48 -6.46
N GLY A 216 12.93 -10.32 -6.17
CA GLY A 216 13.07 -9.80 -4.81
C GLY A 216 11.71 -9.55 -4.15
N MET A 217 10.78 -8.89 -4.86
CA MET A 217 9.42 -8.66 -4.38
C MET A 217 8.67 -9.98 -4.13
N GLY A 218 8.79 -10.96 -5.04
CA GLY A 218 8.16 -12.28 -4.91
C GLY A 218 8.67 -13.08 -3.71
N LEU A 219 9.97 -13.02 -3.43
CA LEU A 219 10.56 -13.66 -2.25
C LEU A 219 10.22 -12.94 -0.95
N GLN A 220 10.06 -11.62 -0.98
CA GLN A 220 9.66 -10.82 0.18
C GLN A 220 8.14 -10.85 0.43
N PHE A 221 7.34 -11.27 -0.55
CA PHE A 221 5.89 -11.24 -0.48
C PHE A 221 5.38 -12.01 0.75
N CYS A 222 4.74 -11.29 1.65
CA CYS A 222 4.11 -11.84 2.84
C CYS A 222 2.93 -10.96 3.21
N ARG A 223 1.72 -11.51 3.08
CA ARG A 223 0.50 -10.82 3.51
C ARG A 223 0.50 -10.67 5.03
N CYS A 224 0.79 -9.45 5.49
CA CYS A 224 0.88 -9.10 6.91
C CYS A 224 -0.44 -9.23 7.66
N ASP A 225 -1.57 -9.16 6.98
CA ASP A 225 -2.89 -9.13 7.61
C ASP A 225 -3.10 -10.27 8.61
N ARG A 226 -2.55 -11.46 8.34
CA ARG A 226 -2.66 -12.61 9.25
C ARG A 226 -1.78 -12.45 10.49
N ILE A 227 -0.52 -12.04 10.30
CA ILE A 227 0.44 -11.88 11.39
C ILE A 227 0.02 -10.73 12.30
N VAL A 228 -0.33 -9.58 11.72
CA VAL A 228 -0.77 -8.38 12.43
C VAL A 228 -2.06 -8.65 13.20
N TYR A 229 -3.00 -9.40 12.61
CA TYR A 229 -4.22 -9.81 13.30
C TYR A 229 -3.92 -10.57 14.59
N TYR A 230 -3.06 -11.60 14.50
CA TYR A 230 -2.74 -12.42 15.66
C TYR A 230 -1.91 -11.68 16.71
N GLU A 231 -0.95 -10.83 16.30
CA GLU A 231 -0.20 -10.00 17.25
C GLU A 231 -1.12 -9.03 17.99
N ASN A 232 -2.03 -8.34 17.28
CA ASN A 232 -2.99 -7.44 17.89
C ASN A 232 -3.98 -8.17 18.82
N VAL A 233 -4.38 -9.40 18.49
CA VAL A 233 -5.21 -10.24 19.38
C VAL A 233 -4.46 -10.59 20.66
N VAL A 234 -3.20 -11.00 20.56
CA VAL A 234 -2.36 -11.30 21.75
C VAL A 234 -2.15 -10.06 22.61
N ASP A 235 -1.88 -8.90 22.00
CA ASP A 235 -1.73 -7.63 22.70
C ASP A 235 -3.01 -7.26 23.46
N ARG A 236 -4.19 -7.43 22.84
CA ARG A 236 -5.49 -7.20 23.50
C ARG A 236 -5.71 -8.18 24.65
N LEU A 237 -5.38 -9.45 24.47
CA LEU A 237 -5.50 -10.48 25.52
C LEU A 237 -4.55 -10.24 26.69
N SER A 238 -3.39 -9.60 26.44
CA SER A 238 -2.44 -9.26 27.50
C SER A 238 -2.95 -8.18 28.46
N ALA A 239 -3.97 -7.41 28.06
CA ALA A 239 -4.53 -6.32 28.86
C ALA A 239 -5.31 -6.81 30.09
N ALA A 240 -5.99 -7.96 29.99
CA ALA A 240 -6.74 -8.58 31.09
C ALA A 240 -6.40 -10.08 31.18
N PRO A 241 -5.78 -10.55 32.28
CA PRO A 241 -5.37 -11.94 32.41
C PRO A 241 -6.59 -12.88 32.50
N CYS A 242 -6.54 -13.99 31.78
CA CYS A 242 -7.53 -15.07 31.80
C CYS A 242 -6.88 -16.42 32.10
N ASP A 243 -7.70 -17.40 32.46
CA ASP A 243 -7.28 -18.79 32.63
C ASP A 243 -6.76 -19.38 31.33
N GLU A 244 -5.94 -20.43 31.43
CA GLU A 244 -5.30 -21.04 30.25
C GLU A 244 -6.31 -21.63 29.26
N SER A 245 -7.39 -22.24 29.76
CA SER A 245 -8.49 -22.78 28.95
C SER A 245 -9.31 -21.68 28.29
N ALA A 246 -9.58 -20.59 29.01
CA ALA A 246 -10.24 -19.40 28.46
C ALA A 246 -9.40 -18.80 27.33
N LEU A 247 -8.09 -18.67 27.54
CA LEU A 247 -7.16 -18.17 26.53
C LEU A 247 -7.16 -19.04 25.27
N ARG A 248 -7.06 -20.37 25.40
CA ARG A 248 -7.12 -21.29 24.25
C ARG A 248 -8.45 -21.20 23.51
N ALA A 249 -9.57 -21.15 24.24
CA ALA A 249 -10.89 -21.02 23.64
C ALA A 249 -11.02 -19.71 22.86
N ILE A 250 -10.63 -18.57 23.44
CA ILE A 250 -10.68 -17.26 22.77
C ILE A 250 -9.79 -17.23 21.52
N LEU A 251 -8.58 -17.78 21.60
CA LEU A 251 -7.66 -17.86 20.47
C LEU A 251 -8.21 -18.72 19.32
N ARG A 252 -8.84 -19.86 19.64
CA ARG A 252 -9.50 -20.70 18.63
C ARG A 252 -10.72 -20.03 18.01
N ILE A 253 -11.52 -19.33 18.82
CA ILE A 253 -12.66 -18.55 18.31
C ILE A 253 -12.16 -17.45 17.37
N ALA A 254 -11.09 -16.72 17.75
CA ALA A 254 -10.45 -15.71 16.90
C ALA A 254 -9.86 -16.27 15.61
N ALA A 255 -9.18 -17.41 15.67
CA ALA A 255 -8.64 -18.09 14.50
C ALA A 255 -9.76 -18.53 13.56
N GLN A 256 -10.81 -19.18 14.08
CA GLN A 256 -11.96 -19.61 13.29
C GLN A 256 -12.70 -18.42 12.67
N GLY A 257 -12.93 -17.35 13.43
CA GLY A 257 -13.59 -16.15 12.90
C GLY A 257 -12.81 -15.48 11.78
N ARG A 258 -11.48 -15.62 11.77
CA ARG A 258 -10.64 -15.11 10.68
C ARG A 258 -10.68 -15.98 9.43
N GLU A 259 -10.70 -17.30 9.59
CA GLU A 259 -10.71 -18.26 8.47
C GLU A 259 -12.08 -18.34 7.81
N ASP A 260 -13.15 -18.44 8.62
CA ASP A 260 -14.53 -18.58 8.14
C ASP A 260 -15.22 -17.21 7.92
N GLY A 261 -14.59 -16.11 8.36
CA GLY A 261 -15.13 -14.74 8.29
C GLY A 261 -16.29 -14.45 9.26
N ARG A 262 -16.92 -15.50 9.80
CA ARG A 262 -18.02 -15.42 10.79
C ARG A 262 -17.96 -16.63 11.73
N VAL A 263 -18.33 -16.42 12.99
CA VAL A 263 -18.51 -17.51 13.97
C VAL A 263 -19.94 -17.47 14.49
N SER A 264 -20.67 -18.57 14.32
CA SER A 264 -22.00 -18.78 14.91
C SER A 264 -21.89 -19.09 16.40
N GLU A 265 -22.96 -18.85 17.16
CA GLU A 265 -23.05 -19.21 18.59
C GLU A 265 -22.77 -20.71 18.85
N GLU A 266 -23.28 -21.59 17.98
CA GLU A 266 -23.03 -23.04 18.08
C GLU A 266 -21.55 -23.40 17.86
N GLY A 267 -20.87 -22.64 17.00
CA GLY A 267 -19.42 -22.77 16.79
C GLY A 267 -18.63 -22.43 18.06
N VAL A 268 -19.01 -21.35 18.76
CA VAL A 268 -18.42 -20.98 20.04
C VAL A 268 -18.65 -22.07 21.08
N ARG A 269 -19.88 -22.56 21.23
CA ARG A 269 -20.22 -23.64 22.18
C ARG A 269 -19.41 -24.92 21.92
N ARG A 270 -19.22 -25.28 20.65
CA ARG A 270 -18.38 -26.43 20.25
C ARG A 270 -16.93 -26.25 20.67
N ILE A 271 -16.34 -25.07 20.45
CA ILE A 271 -14.97 -24.78 20.88
C ILE A 271 -14.85 -24.84 22.39
N VAL A 272 -15.77 -24.20 23.12
CA VAL A 272 -15.77 -24.21 24.60
C VAL A 272 -15.88 -25.64 25.14
N LYS A 273 -16.79 -26.45 24.59
CA LYS A 273 -16.91 -27.87 24.97
C LYS A 273 -15.62 -28.66 24.72
N SER A 274 -14.91 -28.37 23.63
CA SER A 274 -13.66 -29.05 23.30
C SER A 274 -12.51 -28.73 24.27
N GLU A 275 -12.41 -27.49 24.73
CA GLU A 275 -11.33 -27.05 25.63
C GLU A 275 -11.66 -27.37 27.09
N TYR A 276 -12.87 -27.04 27.54
CA TYR A 276 -13.28 -27.24 28.93
C TYR A 276 -13.72 -28.66 29.24
N GLY A 277 -14.13 -29.46 28.24
CA GLY A 277 -14.49 -30.87 28.43
C GLY A 277 -13.32 -31.74 28.90
N SER A 278 -12.08 -31.28 28.71
CA SER A 278 -10.88 -31.95 29.23
C SER A 278 -10.65 -31.72 30.74
N LEU A 279 -11.30 -30.72 31.33
CA LEU A 279 -11.08 -30.28 32.71
C LEU A 279 -12.13 -30.82 33.70
N GLY A 280 -13.24 -31.39 33.21
CA GLY A 280 -14.29 -31.96 34.07
C GLY A 280 -15.58 -32.31 33.33
N ASN A 281 -16.50 -32.97 34.04
CA ASN A 281 -17.84 -33.29 33.55
C ASN A 281 -18.80 -32.13 33.83
N PHE A 282 -18.87 -31.17 32.89
CA PHE A 282 -19.83 -30.07 32.95
C PHE A 282 -21.16 -30.44 32.28
N SER A 283 -22.26 -29.90 32.79
CA SER A 283 -23.57 -30.02 32.17
C SER A 283 -23.69 -29.14 30.91
N ALA A 284 -24.65 -29.45 30.03
CA ALA A 284 -24.89 -28.64 28.83
C ALA A 284 -25.25 -27.17 29.15
N ALA A 285 -25.91 -26.92 30.29
CA ALA A 285 -26.25 -25.57 30.74
C ALA A 285 -25.01 -24.78 31.21
N GLU A 286 -24.07 -25.45 31.89
CA GLU A 286 -22.82 -24.84 32.35
C GLU A 286 -21.93 -24.45 31.17
N PHE A 287 -21.81 -25.31 30.14
CA PHE A 287 -21.11 -24.94 28.91
C PHE A 287 -21.75 -23.73 28.21
N GLY A 288 -23.09 -23.62 28.24
CA GLY A 288 -23.80 -22.45 27.73
C GLY A 288 -23.46 -21.17 28.50
N CYS A 289 -23.39 -21.24 29.83
CA CYS A 289 -23.02 -20.12 30.68
C CYS A 289 -21.57 -19.67 30.41
N ILE A 290 -20.62 -20.61 30.37
CA ILE A 290 -19.20 -20.34 30.07
C ILE A 290 -19.06 -19.72 28.68
N ALA A 291 -19.76 -20.25 27.68
CA ALA A 291 -19.73 -19.71 26.32
C ALA A 291 -20.28 -18.28 26.26
N SER A 292 -21.36 -17.98 26.97
CA SER A 292 -21.93 -16.63 27.07
C SER A 292 -20.97 -15.67 27.76
N GLU A 293 -20.33 -16.10 28.86
CA GLU A 293 -19.36 -15.29 29.59
C GLU A 293 -18.13 -14.95 28.72
N LEU A 294 -17.55 -15.97 28.07
CA LEU A 294 -16.41 -15.78 27.17
C LEU A 294 -16.77 -14.88 25.98
N THR A 295 -17.96 -15.04 25.42
CA THR A 295 -18.46 -14.17 24.33
C THR A 295 -18.58 -12.72 24.81
N GLY A 296 -19.10 -12.50 26.02
CA GLY A 296 -19.16 -11.18 26.64
C GLY A 296 -17.77 -10.54 26.81
N ARG A 297 -16.79 -11.30 27.30
CA ARG A 297 -15.41 -10.82 27.43
C ARG A 297 -14.76 -10.50 26.07
N ILE A 298 -14.97 -11.35 25.05
CA ILE A 298 -14.45 -11.12 23.69
C ILE A 298 -15.00 -9.81 23.10
N LEU A 299 -16.30 -9.54 23.31
CA LEU A 299 -17.00 -8.37 22.74
C LEU A 299 -16.67 -7.07 23.47
N TYR A 300 -16.74 -7.08 24.81
CA TYR A 300 -16.73 -5.85 25.59
C TYR A 300 -15.35 -5.54 26.21
N GLU A 301 -14.68 -6.55 26.75
CA GLU A 301 -13.43 -6.39 27.48
C GLU A 301 -12.24 -6.36 26.50
N TYR A 302 -12.10 -7.39 25.69
CA TYR A 302 -11.01 -7.50 24.73
C TYR A 302 -11.27 -6.77 23.40
N ARG A 303 -12.55 -6.61 23.04
CA ARG A 303 -13.02 -5.99 21.78
C ARG A 303 -12.37 -6.63 20.55
N ILE A 304 -12.23 -7.95 20.57
CA ILE A 304 -11.61 -8.72 19.48
C ILE A 304 -12.61 -8.99 18.34
N MET A 305 -13.90 -9.05 18.67
CA MET A 305 -14.97 -9.30 17.71
C MET A 305 -16.12 -8.30 17.89
N HIS A 306 -16.98 -8.25 16.89
CA HIS A 306 -18.25 -7.54 16.91
C HIS A 306 -19.40 -8.48 16.55
N LEU A 307 -20.58 -8.19 17.07
CA LEU A 307 -21.81 -8.85 16.66
C LEU A 307 -22.32 -8.23 15.36
N SER A 308 -22.61 -9.08 14.38
CA SER A 308 -23.30 -8.70 13.16
C SER A 308 -24.56 -9.55 13.03
N GLY A 309 -25.70 -8.88 12.93
CA GLY A 309 -26.97 -9.53 12.59
C GLY A 309 -27.12 -9.64 11.08
N GLY A 310 -27.52 -10.81 10.60
CA GLY A 310 -27.87 -11.07 9.20
C GLY A 310 -29.17 -11.88 9.09
N ALA A 311 -29.59 -12.16 7.85
CA ALA A 311 -30.79 -12.97 7.58
C ALA A 311 -30.69 -14.39 8.17
N ASP A 312 -29.46 -14.92 8.27
CA ASP A 312 -29.17 -16.26 8.80
C ASP A 312 -29.02 -16.29 10.34
N GLY A 313 -29.19 -15.16 11.03
CA GLY A 313 -29.04 -15.03 12.48
C GLY A 313 -27.91 -14.10 12.93
N VAL A 314 -27.48 -14.25 14.19
CA VAL A 314 -26.45 -13.41 14.82
C VAL A 314 -25.09 -14.11 14.76
N PHE A 315 -24.09 -13.41 14.22
CA PHE A 315 -22.73 -13.93 14.08
C PHE A 315 -21.70 -13.02 14.74
N LEU A 316 -20.62 -13.62 15.20
CA LEU A 316 -19.41 -12.91 15.62
C LEU A 316 -18.50 -12.73 14.40
N ILE A 317 -18.10 -11.48 14.14
CA ILE A 317 -17.17 -11.13 13.07
C ILE A 317 -15.92 -10.50 13.70
N PRO A 318 -14.70 -10.85 13.25
CA PRO A 318 -13.48 -10.22 13.74
C PRO A 318 -13.51 -8.70 13.57
N ALA A 319 -13.05 -7.96 14.57
CA ALA A 319 -12.98 -6.51 14.47
C ALA A 319 -12.01 -6.08 13.35
N PRO A 320 -12.41 -5.21 12.40
CA PRO A 320 -11.57 -4.83 11.26
C PRO A 320 -10.29 -4.11 11.68
N ASN A 321 -10.31 -3.45 12.85
CA ASN A 321 -9.18 -2.70 13.39
C ASN A 321 -8.02 -3.62 13.80
N LEU A 322 -8.27 -4.90 14.06
CA LEU A 322 -7.21 -5.86 14.39
C LEU A 322 -6.33 -6.20 13.20
N CYS A 323 -6.82 -6.05 11.98
CA CYS A 323 -6.03 -6.28 10.77
C CYS A 323 -5.13 -5.08 10.41
N ARG A 324 -5.31 -3.93 11.07
CA ARG A 324 -4.55 -2.71 10.79
C ARG A 324 -3.30 -2.65 11.67
N CYS A 325 -2.17 -2.32 11.06
CA CYS A 325 -0.95 -1.96 11.76
C CYS A 325 -0.83 -0.43 11.72
N GLU A 326 -1.14 0.24 12.82
CA GLU A 326 -0.91 1.69 12.92
C GLU A 326 0.60 1.93 12.94
N THR A 327 1.13 2.40 11.81
CA THR A 327 2.54 2.73 11.67
C THR A 327 2.68 4.15 11.15
N LEU A 328 3.63 4.91 11.69
CA LEU A 328 3.92 6.27 11.23
C LEU A 328 4.22 6.31 9.73
N LEU A 329 4.87 5.26 9.21
CA LEU A 329 5.18 5.10 7.79
C LEU A 329 3.94 4.80 6.94
N GLY A 330 3.01 3.99 7.46
CA GLY A 330 1.70 3.79 6.86
C GLY A 330 0.95 5.12 6.75
N GLY A 331 0.93 5.92 7.82
CA GLY A 331 0.40 7.28 7.78
C GLY A 331 1.10 8.14 6.72
N LEU A 332 2.43 8.23 6.77
CA LEU A 332 3.27 9.01 5.85
C LEU A 332 3.00 8.66 4.38
N SER A 333 2.78 7.39 4.05
CA SER A 333 2.51 6.95 2.68
C SER A 333 1.22 7.54 2.08
N VAL A 334 0.26 7.93 2.91
CA VAL A 334 -1.02 8.50 2.49
C VAL A 334 -0.93 10.02 2.29
N TRP A 335 -0.02 10.70 2.99
CA TRP A 335 0.11 12.16 2.96
C TRP A 335 0.36 12.75 1.57
N PRO A 336 1.20 12.17 0.69
CA PRO A 336 1.34 12.66 -0.67
C PRO A 336 0.00 12.76 -1.40
N ARG A 337 -0.93 11.82 -1.17
CA ARG A 337 -2.27 11.85 -1.80
C ARG A 337 -3.15 12.91 -1.19
N VAL A 338 -3.11 13.07 0.12
CA VAL A 338 -3.88 14.11 0.82
C VAL A 338 -3.41 15.49 0.40
N ILE A 339 -2.10 15.73 0.39
CA ILE A 339 -1.51 16.99 -0.05
C ILE A 339 -1.84 17.25 -1.52
N PHE A 340 -1.70 16.24 -2.38
CA PHE A 340 -2.01 16.37 -3.81
C PHE A 340 -3.50 16.71 -4.04
N THR A 341 -4.42 15.99 -3.39
CA THR A 341 -5.86 16.25 -3.52
C THR A 341 -6.26 17.61 -2.95
N LEU A 342 -5.66 18.01 -1.83
CA LEU A 342 -5.86 19.35 -1.27
C LEU A 342 -5.34 20.44 -2.20
N LEU A 343 -4.15 20.27 -2.78
CA LEU A 343 -3.59 21.23 -3.75
C LEU A 343 -4.45 21.30 -5.01
N ALA A 344 -4.90 20.16 -5.54
CA ALA A 344 -5.82 20.14 -6.68
C ALA A 344 -7.14 20.86 -6.36
N ALA A 345 -7.70 20.63 -5.17
CA ALA A 345 -8.90 21.33 -4.71
C ALA A 345 -8.67 22.84 -4.54
N VAL A 346 -7.53 23.26 -3.98
CA VAL A 346 -7.17 24.68 -3.83
C VAL A 346 -6.96 25.35 -5.19
N VAL A 347 -6.26 24.70 -6.11
CA VAL A 347 -6.09 25.19 -7.49
C VAL A 347 -7.44 25.33 -8.18
N TRP A 348 -8.33 24.35 -8.01
CA TRP A 348 -9.70 24.40 -8.53
C TRP A 348 -10.50 25.57 -7.96
N VAL A 349 -10.47 25.79 -6.64
CA VAL A 349 -11.18 26.93 -5.99
C VAL A 349 -10.59 28.29 -6.38
N LEU A 350 -9.27 28.37 -6.58
CA LEU A 350 -8.56 29.62 -6.88
C LEU A 350 -8.49 29.96 -8.37
N LEU A 351 -8.82 29.02 -9.26
CA LEU A 351 -8.86 29.26 -10.70
C LEU A 351 -10.04 30.20 -11.01
N PRO A 352 -9.79 31.42 -11.51
CA PRO A 352 -10.85 32.38 -11.84
C PRO A 352 -11.60 32.03 -13.14
N VAL A 353 -11.44 30.80 -13.62
CA VAL A 353 -11.90 30.30 -14.91
C VAL A 353 -12.37 28.87 -14.70
N ASP A 354 -13.66 28.62 -14.88
CA ASP A 354 -14.18 27.30 -15.23
C ASP A 354 -13.27 26.70 -16.31
N LEU A 355 -12.48 25.67 -15.96
CA LEU A 355 -11.43 25.16 -16.84
C LEU A 355 -11.98 24.51 -18.12
N ILE A 356 -13.31 24.35 -18.21
CA ILE A 356 -14.05 23.88 -19.37
C ILE A 356 -15.15 24.90 -19.61
N PRO A 357 -15.18 25.58 -20.77
CA PRO A 357 -16.24 26.55 -21.03
C PRO A 357 -17.58 25.82 -21.01
N ASP A 358 -18.57 26.40 -20.30
CA ASP A 358 -20.01 26.01 -20.22
C ASP A 358 -20.69 25.75 -21.57
N SER A 359 -19.98 25.94 -22.67
CA SER A 359 -20.37 25.65 -24.05
C SER A 359 -20.51 24.17 -24.42
N ILE A 360 -20.07 23.20 -23.60
CA ILE A 360 -20.20 21.76 -23.89
C ILE A 360 -20.97 21.03 -22.76
N PRO A 361 -22.31 20.90 -22.86
CA PRO A 361 -23.18 20.49 -21.75
C PRO A 361 -22.99 19.04 -21.27
N PHE A 362 -22.37 18.17 -22.07
CA PHE A 362 -22.15 16.76 -21.68
C PHE A 362 -20.89 16.56 -20.84
N VAL A 363 -19.88 17.43 -20.97
CA VAL A 363 -18.56 17.26 -20.34
C VAL A 363 -18.47 17.99 -19.01
N GLY A 364 -19.12 19.16 -18.86
CA GLY A 364 -19.18 19.89 -17.58
C GLY A 364 -19.89 19.11 -16.48
N ALA A 365 -20.98 18.39 -16.80
CA ALA A 365 -21.66 17.52 -15.85
C ALA A 365 -20.81 16.32 -15.41
N LEU A 366 -19.89 15.86 -16.26
CA LEU A 366 -18.97 14.77 -15.93
C LEU A 366 -17.82 15.25 -15.04
N ASP A 367 -17.36 16.49 -15.21
CA ASP A 367 -16.29 17.08 -14.39
C ASP A 367 -16.76 17.31 -12.95
N ASP A 368 -17.93 17.93 -12.76
CA ASP A 368 -18.52 18.15 -11.45
C ASP A 368 -18.83 16.85 -10.70
N VAL A 369 -19.35 15.84 -11.42
CA VAL A 369 -19.63 14.53 -10.85
C VAL A 369 -18.32 13.80 -10.51
N THR A 370 -17.28 13.89 -11.34
CA THR A 370 -16.00 13.24 -11.10
C THR A 370 -15.28 13.87 -9.91
N VAL A 371 -15.24 15.20 -9.82
CA VAL A 371 -14.62 15.93 -8.70
C VAL A 371 -15.40 15.70 -7.40
N THR A 372 -16.73 15.69 -7.44
CA THR A 372 -17.55 15.41 -6.25
C THR A 372 -17.37 13.97 -5.76
N ILE A 373 -17.28 13.01 -6.68
CA ILE A 373 -17.05 11.60 -6.37
C ILE A 373 -15.62 11.37 -5.88
N LEU A 374 -14.59 11.94 -6.54
CA LEU A 374 -13.19 11.77 -6.12
C LEU A 374 -12.95 12.42 -4.76
N SER A 375 -13.38 13.67 -4.59
CA SER A 375 -13.23 14.42 -3.33
C SER A 375 -13.99 13.73 -2.20
N GLY A 376 -15.23 13.30 -2.45
CA GLY A 376 -16.05 12.61 -1.46
C GLY A 376 -15.49 11.24 -1.07
N ILE A 377 -15.02 10.44 -2.03
CA ILE A 377 -14.45 9.11 -1.76
C ILE A 377 -13.08 9.23 -1.08
N VAL A 378 -12.22 10.14 -1.53
CA VAL A 378 -10.88 10.31 -0.95
C VAL A 378 -10.98 10.86 0.48
N LEU A 379 -11.80 11.89 0.72
CA LEU A 379 -11.95 12.49 2.04
C LEU A 379 -12.58 11.51 3.04
N ARG A 380 -13.62 10.78 2.62
CA ARG A 380 -14.24 9.74 3.44
C ARG A 380 -13.24 8.62 3.78
N ASN A 381 -12.43 8.19 2.81
CA ASN A 381 -11.42 7.15 3.03
C ASN A 381 -10.27 7.64 3.93
N ALA A 382 -9.88 8.92 3.85
CA ALA A 382 -8.87 9.50 4.72
C ALA A 382 -9.37 9.59 6.17
N MET A 383 -10.62 9.99 6.39
CA MET A 383 -11.22 10.06 7.73
C MET A 383 -11.48 8.69 8.36
N GLU A 384 -11.88 7.67 7.59
CA GLU A 384 -12.07 6.29 8.07
C GLU A 384 -10.75 5.52 8.30
N ASN A 385 -9.62 6.01 7.75
CA ASN A 385 -8.28 5.47 8.01
C ASN A 385 -7.52 6.21 9.12
N SER A 386 -8.00 7.37 9.55
CA SER A 386 -7.47 8.15 10.70
C SER A 386 -8.17 7.81 12.03
N ARG A 387 -9.14 6.88 12.01
CA ARG A 387 -9.77 6.23 13.16
C ARG A 387 -9.50 4.74 13.09
#